data_AF-A0A2M7A307-F1
#
_entry.id   AF-A0A2M7A307-F1
#
_cell.length_a   1.000
_cell.length_b   1.000
_cell.length_c   1.000
_cell.angle_alpha   90.00
_cell.angle_beta   90.00
_cell.angle_gamma   90.00
#
_symmetry.space_group_name_H-M   'P 1'
#
loop_
_entity.id
_entity.type
_entity.pdbx_description
1 polymer ?
#
loop_
_entity_poly.entity_id
_entity_poly.type
_entity_poly.pdbx_seq_one_letter_code
_entity_poly.pdbx_strand_id
1 'polypeptide(L)'
;MYRPERVPGPAARYQHPHRPPQNVNQVFEERLSPGGRIADRIAAVVGSWPFIIIQSAILGAWILTNLWLAVTMKAHPDSLKAWDPYPFILLNLVLSFQAAYTGPVVMMSQNRQANKDRLIAQEDYEINKKAEEELRIIMEHLTYQDAMVHSVIDELLQVSMILGTDKSIPAGD
;
A
#
# COMPACT_ATOMS: atom_id res chain seq x y z
N MET A 1 -20.90 -19.69 51.10
CA MET A 1 -20.12 -19.94 49.87
C MET A 1 -19.46 -18.62 49.48
N TYR A 2 -18.25 -18.36 49.97
CA TYR A 2 -17.53 -17.10 49.69
C TYR A 2 -16.96 -17.18 48.26
N ARG A 3 -17.43 -16.31 47.36
CA ARG A 3 -16.89 -16.16 46.00
C ARG A 3 -16.01 -14.91 46.02
N PRO A 4 -14.67 -15.02 45.96
CA PRO A 4 -13.82 -13.84 45.91
C PRO A 4 -14.15 -13.03 44.66
N GLU A 5 -14.23 -11.72 44.83
CA GLU A 5 -14.50 -10.77 43.76
C GLU A 5 -13.28 -10.76 42.82
N ARG A 6 -13.45 -11.20 41.57
CA ARG A 6 -12.35 -11.24 40.61
C ARG A 6 -12.04 -9.81 40.18
N VAL A 7 -10.91 -9.26 40.64
CA VAL A 7 -10.44 -7.97 40.17
C VAL A 7 -10.17 -8.08 38.66
N PRO A 8 -10.82 -7.27 37.81
CA PRO A 8 -10.57 -7.32 36.37
C PRO A 8 -9.16 -6.83 36.09
N GLY A 9 -8.39 -7.62 35.33
CA GLY A 9 -7.05 -7.24 34.90
C GLY A 9 -7.05 -6.10 33.85
N PRO A 10 -5.88 -5.55 33.52
CA PRO A 10 -5.75 -4.37 32.66
C PRO A 10 -6.51 -4.43 31.34
N ALA A 11 -6.40 -5.54 30.59
CA ALA A 11 -7.10 -5.73 29.32
C ALA A 11 -8.64 -5.72 29.44
N ALA A 12 -9.20 -6.15 30.57
CA ALA A 12 -10.65 -6.18 30.77
C ALA A 12 -11.27 -4.78 30.92
N ARG A 13 -10.44 -3.77 31.20
CA ARG A 13 -10.86 -2.36 31.30
C ARG A 13 -10.61 -1.59 30.01
N TYR A 14 -9.85 -2.17 29.07
CA TYR A 14 -9.55 -1.55 27.81
C TYR A 14 -10.77 -1.58 26.88
N GLN A 15 -11.19 -0.40 26.41
CA GLN A 15 -12.24 -0.26 25.42
C GLN A 15 -11.59 0.17 24.12
N HIS A 16 -11.86 -0.51 23.02
CA HIS A 16 -11.35 -0.13 21.69
C HIS A 16 -12.08 1.13 21.20
N PRO A 17 -11.48 2.34 21.29
CA PRO A 17 -12.16 3.58 20.99
C PRO A 17 -11.78 4.02 19.57
N HIS A 18 -11.94 3.15 18.58
CA HIS A 18 -11.55 3.46 17.21
C HIS A 18 -12.60 3.02 16.18
N ARG A 19 -12.70 3.81 15.10
CA ARG A 19 -13.53 3.47 13.94
C ARG A 19 -12.96 2.23 13.23
N PRO A 20 -13.81 1.38 12.64
CA PRO A 20 -13.35 0.26 11.84
C PRO A 20 -12.44 0.75 10.70
N PRO A 21 -11.45 -0.06 10.28
CA PRO A 21 -10.49 0.31 9.25
C PRO A 21 -11.24 0.75 7.98
N GLN A 22 -10.92 1.95 7.52
CA GLN A 22 -11.57 2.53 6.35
C GLN A 22 -10.74 2.18 5.12
N ASN A 23 -11.38 1.93 3.98
CA ASN A 23 -10.63 1.64 2.77
C ASN A 23 -10.06 2.95 2.20
N VAL A 24 -8.78 3.23 2.47
CA VAL A 24 -7.99 4.33 1.90
C VAL A 24 -8.22 4.57 0.41
N ASN A 25 -8.42 3.50 -0.36
CA ASN A 25 -8.63 3.61 -1.81
C ASN A 25 -9.98 4.26 -2.14
N GLN A 26 -11.03 3.97 -1.38
CA GLN A 26 -12.38 4.51 -1.61
C GLN A 26 -12.43 6.01 -1.30
N VAL A 27 -11.80 6.44 -0.19
CA VAL A 27 -11.72 7.86 0.18
C VAL A 27 -10.92 8.66 -0.85
N PHE A 28 -9.88 8.07 -1.43
CA PHE A 28 -9.11 8.69 -2.50
C PHE A 28 -9.94 8.82 -3.79
N GLU A 29 -10.65 7.75 -4.19
CA GLU A 29 -11.50 7.72 -5.39
C GLU A 29 -12.69 8.68 -5.35
N GLU A 30 -13.28 8.89 -4.17
CA GLU A 30 -14.39 9.83 -3.96
C GLU A 30 -13.97 11.29 -4.16
N ARG A 31 -12.69 11.61 -4.00
CA ARG A 31 -12.14 12.97 -4.18
C ARG A 31 -11.57 13.22 -5.58
N LEU A 32 -11.60 12.24 -6.48
CA LEU A 32 -11.03 12.40 -7.82
C LEU A 32 -11.91 13.27 -8.72
N SER A 33 -11.34 14.37 -9.21
CA SER A 33 -11.96 15.17 -10.27
C SER A 33 -12.05 14.36 -11.58
N PRO A 34 -13.02 14.68 -12.47
CA PRO A 34 -13.15 13.99 -13.76
C PRO A 34 -11.87 14.04 -14.62
N GLY A 35 -11.14 15.16 -14.56
CA GLY A 35 -9.86 15.34 -15.27
C GLY A 35 -8.75 14.45 -14.72
N GLY A 36 -8.75 14.21 -13.40
CA GLY A 36 -7.83 13.27 -12.77
C GLY A 36 -7.97 11.87 -13.38
N ARG A 37 -9.19 11.34 -13.46
CA ARG A 37 -9.48 10.00 -14.00
C ARG A 37 -9.02 9.81 -15.45
N ILE A 38 -9.14 10.87 -16.27
CA ILE A 38 -8.68 10.84 -17.67
C ILE A 38 -7.14 10.78 -17.71
N ALA A 39 -6.46 11.58 -16.89
CA ALA A 39 -5.00 11.56 -16.81
C ALA A 39 -4.45 10.22 -16.30
N ASP A 40 -5.10 9.55 -15.34
CA ASP A 40 -4.75 8.17 -14.93
C ASP A 40 -4.80 7.20 -16.10
N ARG A 41 -5.88 7.24 -16.88
CA ARG A 41 -6.06 6.35 -18.04
C ARG A 41 -5.00 6.60 -19.11
N ILE A 42 -4.72 7.87 -19.43
CA ILE A 42 -3.70 8.22 -20.41
C ILE A 42 -2.32 7.76 -19.95
N ALA A 43 -1.95 8.01 -18.69
CA ALA A 43 -0.68 7.57 -18.15
C ALA A 43 -0.54 6.04 -18.13
N ALA A 44 -1.61 5.31 -17.78
CA ALA A 44 -1.62 3.85 -17.82
C ALA A 44 -1.46 3.29 -19.24
N VAL A 45 -2.05 3.95 -20.25
CA VAL A 45 -1.90 3.57 -21.66
C VAL A 45 -0.48 3.86 -22.16
N VAL A 46 0.05 5.05 -21.90
CA VAL A 46 1.40 5.47 -22.34
C VAL A 46 2.50 4.64 -21.67
N GLY A 47 2.30 4.20 -20.43
CA GLY A 47 3.23 3.34 -19.70
C GLY A 47 3.13 1.84 -20.03
N SER A 48 2.23 1.43 -20.94
CA SER A 48 2.00 0.02 -21.23
C SER A 48 2.94 -0.52 -22.32
N TRP A 49 3.44 -1.74 -22.12
CA TRP A 49 4.19 -2.50 -23.14
C TRP A 49 3.51 -2.60 -24.51
N PRO A 50 2.21 -2.90 -24.64
CA PRO A 50 1.55 -2.95 -25.94
C PRO A 50 1.51 -1.59 -26.66
N PHE A 51 1.42 -0.48 -25.93
CA PHE A 51 1.47 0.85 -26.54
C PHE A 51 2.82 1.11 -27.23
N ILE A 52 3.92 0.75 -26.58
CA ILE A 52 5.27 0.91 -27.14
C ILE A 52 5.43 0.10 -28.43
N ILE A 53 4.90 -1.13 -28.46
CA ILE A 53 4.97 -2.01 -29.63
C ILE A 53 4.16 -1.43 -30.79
N ILE A 54 2.92 -1.02 -30.55
CA ILE A 54 2.04 -0.43 -31.58
C ILE A 54 2.65 0.88 -32.11
N GLN A 55 3.11 1.76 -31.22
CA GLN A 55 3.74 3.02 -31.60
C GLN A 55 5.00 2.80 -32.46
N SER A 56 5.85 1.84 -32.07
CA SER A 56 7.04 1.46 -32.83
C SER A 56 6.68 0.87 -34.20
N ALA A 57 5.63 0.05 -34.28
CA ALA A 57 5.16 -0.52 -35.54
C ALA A 57 4.61 0.55 -36.50
N ILE A 58 3.84 1.51 -35.98
CA ILE A 58 3.33 2.65 -36.77
C ILE A 58 4.48 3.49 -37.31
N LEU A 59 5.46 3.84 -36.45
CA LEU A 59 6.64 4.59 -36.88
C LEU A 59 7.47 3.81 -37.91
N GLY A 60 7.67 2.52 -37.69
CA GLY A 60 8.37 1.64 -38.63
C GLY A 60 7.66 1.58 -39.98
N ALA A 61 6.33 1.35 -39.98
CA ALA A 61 5.52 1.34 -41.19
C ALA A 61 5.59 2.69 -41.93
N TRP A 62 5.51 3.81 -41.22
CA TRP A 62 5.61 5.15 -41.79
C TRP A 62 6.96 5.40 -42.48
N ILE A 63 8.05 5.02 -41.81
CA ILE A 63 9.41 5.13 -42.36
C ILE A 63 9.56 4.25 -43.60
N LEU A 64 9.07 3.00 -43.55
CA LEU A 64 9.12 2.06 -44.67
C LEU A 64 8.31 2.57 -45.87
N THR A 65 7.10 3.09 -45.66
CA THR A 65 6.27 3.66 -46.74
C THR A 65 6.93 4.89 -47.37
N ASN A 66 7.48 5.80 -46.56
CA ASN A 66 8.17 6.99 -47.09
C ASN A 66 9.49 6.64 -47.80
N LEU A 67 10.25 5.66 -47.30
CA LEU A 67 11.47 5.18 -47.96
C LEU A 67 11.14 4.49 -49.30
N TRP A 68 10.11 3.64 -49.32
CA TRP A 68 9.65 3.00 -50.55
C TRP A 68 9.19 4.03 -51.58
N LEU A 69 8.43 5.04 -51.17
CA LEU A 69 8.00 6.13 -52.05
C LEU A 69 9.20 6.96 -52.56
N ALA A 70 10.19 7.25 -51.73
CA ALA A 70 11.41 7.96 -52.12
C ALA A 70 12.29 7.16 -53.11
N VAL A 71 12.40 5.84 -52.95
CA VAL A 71 13.12 4.96 -53.89
C VAL A 71 12.37 4.87 -55.23
N THR A 72 11.05 4.74 -55.19
CA THR A 72 10.20 4.65 -56.39
C THR A 72 10.20 5.98 -57.18
N MET A 73 10.30 7.11 -56.48
CA MET A 73 10.46 8.46 -57.06
C MET A 73 11.79 8.64 -57.83
N LYS A 74 12.83 7.86 -57.52
CA LYS A 74 14.09 7.84 -58.30
C LYS A 74 13.92 7.09 -59.64
N ALA A 75 12.90 6.24 -59.75
CA ALA A 75 12.65 5.38 -60.91
C ALA A 75 11.62 5.96 -61.89
N HIS A 76 10.69 6.81 -61.43
CA HIS A 76 9.65 7.44 -62.26
C HIS A 76 9.43 8.92 -61.87
N PRO A 77 9.72 9.90 -62.76
CA PRO A 77 9.58 11.33 -62.45
C PRO A 77 8.12 11.81 -62.34
N ASP A 78 7.16 11.03 -62.85
CA ASP A 78 5.75 11.43 -63.01
C ASP A 78 4.81 10.84 -61.93
N SER A 79 5.32 10.03 -60.99
CA SER A 79 4.50 9.43 -59.94
C SER A 79 4.59 10.21 -58.61
N LEU A 80 3.41 10.55 -58.09
CA LEU A 80 3.05 11.04 -56.75
C LEU A 80 4.22 11.53 -55.85
N LYS A 81 4.26 12.86 -55.67
CA LYS A 81 5.21 13.58 -54.80
C LYS A 81 5.28 12.93 -53.41
N ALA A 82 6.50 12.63 -52.94
CA ALA A 82 6.71 12.08 -51.59
C ALA A 82 6.07 12.97 -50.52
N TRP A 83 5.25 12.36 -49.65
CA TRP A 83 4.46 13.08 -48.65
C TRP A 83 5.32 13.66 -47.51
N ASP A 84 6.44 12.99 -47.16
CA ASP A 84 7.45 13.50 -46.23
C ASP A 84 8.89 13.11 -46.67
N PRO A 85 9.54 13.90 -47.54
CA PRO A 85 10.92 13.66 -47.98
C PRO A 85 11.93 13.80 -46.83
N TYR A 86 13.07 13.13 -46.93
CA TYR A 86 14.20 13.31 -46.00
C TYR A 86 14.54 14.81 -45.88
N PRO A 87 14.56 15.43 -44.68
CA PRO A 87 14.76 14.84 -43.34
C PRO A 87 13.50 14.59 -42.47
N PHE A 88 12.35 14.19 -43.04
CA PHE A 88 11.11 13.81 -42.33
C PHE A 88 10.58 14.87 -41.35
N ILE A 89 10.25 16.06 -41.87
CA ILE A 89 9.86 17.22 -41.06
C ILE A 89 8.55 16.99 -40.29
N LEU A 90 7.59 16.28 -40.90
CA LEU A 90 6.29 16.04 -40.29
C LEU A 90 6.40 15.04 -39.14
N LEU A 91 7.16 13.96 -39.35
CA LEU A 91 7.43 12.97 -38.29
C LEU A 91 8.16 13.62 -37.11
N ASN A 92 9.16 14.48 -37.38
CA ASN A 92 9.89 15.18 -36.35
C ASN A 92 8.98 16.13 -35.53
N LEU A 93 8.09 16.86 -36.20
CA LEU A 93 7.11 17.74 -35.54
C LEU A 93 6.16 16.95 -34.63
N VAL A 94 5.60 15.85 -35.14
CA VAL A 94 4.66 15.00 -34.39
C VAL A 94 5.34 14.38 -33.17
N LEU A 95 6.55 13.84 -33.32
CA LEU A 95 7.29 13.26 -32.20
C LEU A 95 7.67 14.32 -31.16
N SER A 96 8.05 15.52 -31.58
CA SER A 96 8.38 16.63 -30.67
C SER A 96 7.16 17.05 -29.86
N PHE A 97 6.00 17.17 -30.50
CA PHE A 97 4.74 17.46 -29.81
C PHE A 97 4.35 16.33 -28.85
N GLN A 98 4.45 15.07 -29.29
CA GLN A 98 4.18 13.91 -28.45
C GLN A 98 5.06 13.90 -27.19
N ALA A 99 6.36 14.14 -27.32
CA ALA A 99 7.29 14.20 -26.20
C ALA A 99 6.95 15.36 -25.23
N ALA A 100 6.63 16.53 -25.78
CA ALA A 100 6.27 17.71 -24.98
C ALA A 100 5.03 17.49 -24.10
N TYR A 101 4.03 16.74 -24.57
CA TYR A 101 2.83 16.41 -23.79
C TYR A 101 3.03 15.20 -22.87
N THR A 102 3.92 14.27 -23.23
CA THR A 102 4.16 13.06 -22.43
C THR A 102 4.75 13.40 -21.06
N GLY A 103 5.73 14.29 -21.00
CA GLY A 103 6.41 14.66 -19.75
C GLY A 103 5.45 15.16 -18.65
N PRO A 104 4.63 16.19 -18.90
CA PRO A 104 3.65 16.69 -17.94
C PRO A 104 2.59 15.66 -17.54
N VAL A 105 2.08 14.87 -18.48
CA VAL A 105 1.07 13.83 -18.19
C VAL A 105 1.64 12.76 -17.27
N VAL A 106 2.89 12.32 -17.54
CA VAL A 106 3.60 11.37 -16.67
C VAL A 106 3.86 12.00 -15.30
N MET A 107 4.33 13.25 -15.23
CA MET A 107 4.55 13.95 -13.95
C MET A 107 3.26 14.12 -13.14
N MET A 108 2.14 14.44 -13.79
CA MET A 108 0.83 14.53 -13.12
C MET A 108 0.41 13.18 -12.54
N SER A 109 0.61 12.09 -13.29
CA SER A 109 0.32 10.75 -12.79
C SER A 109 1.22 10.34 -11.63
N GLN A 110 2.52 10.66 -11.70
CA GLN A 110 3.48 10.39 -10.63
C GLN A 110 3.15 11.19 -9.38
N ASN A 111 2.89 12.50 -9.49
CA ASN A 111 2.54 13.35 -8.35
C ASN A 111 1.25 12.85 -7.66
N ARG A 112 0.28 12.34 -8.43
CA ARG A 112 -0.94 11.74 -7.89
C ARG A 112 -0.67 10.41 -7.18
N GLN A 113 0.13 9.51 -7.77
CA GLN A 113 0.53 8.26 -7.11
C GLN A 113 1.27 8.55 -5.80
N ALA A 114 2.23 9.47 -5.80
CA ALA A 114 2.95 9.87 -4.59
C ALA A 114 2.02 10.45 -3.50
N ASN A 115 0.99 11.22 -3.88
CA ASN A 115 -0.02 11.70 -2.93
C ASN A 115 -0.86 10.54 -2.35
N LYS A 116 -1.21 9.54 -3.16
CA LYS A 116 -1.91 8.34 -2.68
C LYS A 116 -1.03 7.54 -1.71
N ASP A 117 0.21 7.30 -2.09
CA ASP A 117 1.17 6.55 -1.28
C ASP A 117 1.44 7.25 0.06
N ARG A 118 1.52 8.59 0.07
CA ARG A 118 1.65 9.38 1.30
C ARG A 118 0.46 9.21 2.24
N LEU A 119 -0.77 9.19 1.71
CA LEU A 119 -1.97 9.00 2.53
C LEU A 119 -2.03 7.59 3.11
N ILE A 120 -1.70 6.57 2.32
CA ILE A 120 -1.60 5.18 2.77
C ILE A 120 -0.57 5.07 3.89
N ALA A 121 0.63 5.62 3.69
CA ALA A 121 1.69 5.59 4.69
C ALA A 121 1.29 6.31 5.99
N GLN A 122 0.52 7.39 5.91
CA GLN A 122 0.02 8.09 7.09
C GLN A 122 -1.02 7.25 7.85
N GLU A 123 -1.93 6.57 7.14
CA GLU A 123 -2.91 5.69 7.78
C GLU A 123 -2.25 4.46 8.41
N ASP A 124 -1.30 3.83 7.70
CA ASP A 124 -0.51 2.71 8.22
C ASP A 124 0.26 3.11 9.49
N TYR A 125 0.83 4.33 9.51
CA TYR A 125 1.50 4.85 10.68
C TYR A 125 0.56 5.00 11.89
N GLU A 126 -0.65 5.52 11.68
CA GLU A 126 -1.64 5.67 12.74
C GLU A 126 -2.19 4.32 13.22
N ILE A 127 -2.36 3.34 12.32
CA ILE A 127 -2.72 1.96 12.69
C ILE A 127 -1.60 1.33 13.53
N ASN A 128 -0.35 1.47 13.12
CA ASN A 128 0.79 0.91 13.85
C ASN A 128 0.95 1.50 15.25
N LYS A 129 0.75 2.82 15.41
CA LYS A 129 0.73 3.45 16.74
C LYS A 129 -0.35 2.87 17.66
N LYS A 130 -1.55 2.64 17.11
CA LYS A 130 -2.66 2.06 17.87
C LYS A 130 -2.37 0.61 18.23
N ALA A 131 -1.81 -0.17 17.30
CA ALA A 131 -1.38 -1.53 17.54
C ALA A 131 -0.29 -1.60 18.64
N GLU A 132 0.64 -0.65 18.67
CA GLU A 132 1.63 -0.55 19.74
C GLU A 132 0.99 -0.33 21.12
N GLU A 133 -0.03 0.53 21.20
CA GLU A 133 -0.79 0.75 22.44
C GLU A 133 -1.57 -0.49 22.87
N GLU A 134 -2.28 -1.15 21.95
CA GLU A 134 -2.99 -2.39 22.24
C GLU A 134 -2.02 -3.50 22.71
N LEU A 135 -0.85 -3.61 22.08
CA LEU A 135 0.20 -4.53 22.49
C LEU A 135 0.71 -4.21 23.91
N ARG A 136 0.90 -2.93 24.25
CA ARG A 136 1.31 -2.48 25.59
C ARG A 136 0.31 -2.94 26.65
N ILE A 137 -0.99 -2.78 26.39
CA ILE A 137 -2.04 -3.20 27.30
C ILE A 137 -2.08 -4.73 27.46
N ILE A 138 -1.86 -5.48 26.37
CA ILE A 138 -1.76 -6.94 26.43
C ILE A 138 -0.54 -7.36 27.27
N MET A 139 0.62 -6.73 27.09
CA MET A 139 1.80 -7.00 27.91
C MET A 139 1.55 -6.71 29.38
N GLU A 140 0.90 -5.60 29.72
CA GLU A 140 0.51 -5.28 31.09
C GLU A 140 -0.47 -6.30 31.67
N HIS A 141 -1.39 -6.81 30.85
CA HIS A 141 -2.31 -7.85 31.30
C HIS A 141 -1.60 -9.18 31.57
N LEU A 142 -0.61 -9.54 30.75
CA LEU A 142 0.20 -10.74 30.96
C LEU A 142 1.03 -10.64 32.26
N THR A 143 1.70 -9.51 32.49
CA THR A 143 2.45 -9.31 33.75
C THR A 143 1.54 -9.31 34.98
N TYR A 144 0.33 -8.77 34.85
CA TYR A 144 -0.70 -8.87 35.89
C TYR A 144 -1.11 -10.32 36.18
N GLN A 145 -1.32 -11.13 35.13
CA GLN A 145 -1.63 -12.55 35.28
C GLN A 145 -0.48 -13.32 35.95
N ASP A 146 0.76 -13.08 35.54
CA ASP A 146 1.95 -13.72 36.14
C ASP A 146 2.02 -13.42 37.65
N ALA A 147 1.85 -12.15 38.04
CA ALA A 147 1.85 -11.75 39.45
C ALA A 147 0.73 -12.43 40.26
N MET A 148 -0.47 -12.56 39.69
CA MET A 148 -1.59 -13.25 40.32
C MET A 148 -1.35 -14.76 40.45
N VAL A 149 -0.71 -15.39 39.48
CA VAL A 149 -0.35 -16.83 39.55
C VAL A 149 0.68 -17.06 40.66
N HIS A 150 1.69 -16.19 40.76
CA HIS A 150 2.68 -16.26 41.83
C HIS A 150 2.07 -16.09 43.23
N SER A 151 1.15 -15.13 43.42
CA SER A 151 0.52 -14.94 44.73
C SER A 151 -0.32 -16.13 45.18
N VAL A 152 -1.03 -16.80 44.26
CA VAL A 152 -1.78 -18.03 44.55
C VAL A 152 -0.83 -19.18 44.93
N ILE A 153 0.31 -19.31 44.25
CA ILE A 153 1.33 -20.31 44.60
C ILE A 153 1.87 -20.06 46.01
N ASP A 154 2.21 -18.82 46.35
CA ASP A 154 2.72 -18.45 47.67
C ASP A 154 1.69 -18.72 48.78
N GLU A 155 0.40 -18.43 48.54
CA GLU A 155 -0.68 -18.73 49.47
C GLU A 155 -0.83 -20.25 49.70
N LEU A 156 -0.78 -21.05 48.64
CA LEU A 156 -0.81 -22.51 48.74
C LEU A 156 0.40 -23.07 49.51
N LEU A 157 1.59 -22.51 49.28
CA LEU A 157 2.80 -22.88 50.02
C LEU A 157 2.67 -22.54 51.51
N GLN A 158 2.14 -21.37 51.86
CA GLN A 158 1.87 -21.00 53.26
C GLN A 158 0.86 -21.95 53.90
N VAL A 159 -0.26 -22.24 53.24
CA VAL A 159 -1.27 -23.18 53.73
C VAL A 159 -0.68 -24.58 53.93
N SER A 160 0.12 -25.06 52.98
CA SER A 160 0.83 -26.34 53.11
C SER A 160 1.85 -26.33 54.25
N MET A 161 2.52 -25.21 54.51
CA MET A 161 3.49 -25.09 55.60
C MET A 161 2.78 -25.13 56.96
N ILE A 162 1.66 -24.41 57.10
CA ILE A 162 0.81 -24.39 58.31
C ILE A 162 0.21 -25.78 58.58
N LEU A 163 -0.34 -26.44 57.56
CA LEU A 163 -0.90 -27.79 57.68
C LEU A 163 0.19 -28.86 57.84
N GLY A 164 1.39 -28.63 57.31
CA GLY A 164 2.55 -29.51 57.44
C GLY A 164 3.20 -29.47 58.83
N THR A 165 3.13 -28.32 59.52
CA THR A 165 3.59 -28.18 60.92
C THR A 165 2.69 -28.86 61.95
N ASP A 166 1.45 -29.22 61.60
CA ASP A 166 0.48 -29.87 62.51
C ASP A 166 0.58 -31.41 62.49
N LYS A 167 1.38 -32.00 61.59
CA LYS A 167 1.55 -33.47 61.50
C LYS A 167 2.66 -34.04 62.38
N SER A 168 3.06 -33.34 63.44
CA SER A 168 3.72 -33.98 64.59
C SER A 168 2.63 -34.53 65.52
N ILE A 169 2.06 -35.69 65.16
CA ILE A 169 1.37 -36.52 66.16
C ILE A 169 2.44 -36.88 67.19
N PRO A 170 2.36 -36.45 68.47
CA PRO A 170 3.13 -37.12 69.51
C PRO A 170 2.56 -38.54 69.56
N ALA A 171 3.32 -39.52 69.06
CA ALA A 171 3.11 -40.89 69.47
C ALA A 171 3.41 -40.90 70.97
N GLY A 172 2.34 -40.78 71.77
CA GLY A 172 2.38 -41.03 73.20
C GLY A 172 2.77 -42.47 73.47
N ASP A 173 3.56 -42.60 74.53
CA ASP A 173 3.86 -43.75 75.39
C ASP A 173 4.35 -45.08 74.76
#